data_AF-A0A3S0WM49-F1
#
_entry.id   AF-A0A3S0WM49-F1
#
_cell.length_a   1.000
_cell.length_b   1.000
_cell.length_c   1.000
_cell.angle_alpha   90.00
_cell.angle_beta   90.00
_cell.angle_gamma   90.00
#
_symmetry.space_group_name_H-M   'P 1'
#
loop_
_entity.id
_entity.type
_entity.pdbx_description
1 polymer ?
#
loop_
_entity_poly.entity_id
_entity_poly.type
_entity_poly.pdbx_seq_one_letter_code
_entity_poly.pdbx_strand_id
1 'polypeptide(L)'
;MTDRQFLQCMDAYGADPVRWPPELRAAAEQALAASPALRAALREAEAFDGLLGGLPPVVEEARVSRLLSVVGEAARATPQNAAPETLMVLLLGRMPRRMAATLCVTLVALGWLAGSLALPTGLPRPPTRDVALLSDDVVTLFDGDSR
;
A
#
# COMPACT_ATOMS: atom_id res chain seq x y z
N MET A 1 6.16 -33.99 -22.41
CA MET A 1 5.97 -34.36 -20.99
C MET A 1 5.51 -35.81 -20.93
N THR A 2 5.91 -36.58 -19.92
CA THR A 2 5.41 -37.96 -19.74
C THR A 2 4.06 -37.98 -19.02
N ASP A 3 3.28 -39.05 -19.17
CA ASP A 3 1.97 -39.19 -18.52
C ASP A 3 2.06 -39.04 -16.99
N ARG A 4 3.11 -39.59 -16.37
CA ARG A 4 3.34 -39.45 -14.93
C ARG A 4 3.61 -38.00 -14.51
N GLN A 5 4.38 -37.25 -15.31
CA GLN A 5 4.64 -35.83 -15.06
C GLN A 5 3.36 -35.00 -15.22
N PHE A 6 2.51 -35.33 -16.21
CA PHE A 6 1.21 -34.68 -16.38
C PHE A 6 0.36 -34.85 -15.11
N LEU A 7 0.23 -36.07 -14.62
CA LEU A 7 -0.57 -36.37 -13.42
C LEU A 7 -0.02 -35.67 -12.18
N GLN A 8 1.30 -35.61 -12.00
CA GLN A 8 1.91 -34.86 -10.90
C GLN A 8 1.64 -33.35 -10.99
N CYS A 9 1.63 -32.78 -12.20
CA CYS A 9 1.27 -31.36 -12.37
C CYS A 9 -0.20 -31.11 -12.05
N MET A 10 -1.08 -32.03 -12.46
CA MET A 10 -2.51 -31.98 -12.16
C MET A 10 -2.76 -32.07 -10.64
N ASP A 11 -2.05 -32.94 -9.93
CA ASP A 11 -2.14 -33.05 -8.47
C ASP A 11 -1.64 -31.78 -7.75
N ALA A 12 -0.62 -31.10 -8.30
CA ALA A 12 0.00 -29.93 -7.67
C ALA A 12 -0.76 -28.61 -7.95
N TYR A 13 -1.27 -28.43 -9.17
CA TYR A 13 -1.85 -27.17 -9.63
C TYR A 13 -3.36 -27.23 -9.87
N GLY A 14 -3.96 -28.44 -9.83
CA GLY A 14 -5.37 -28.69 -10.11
C GLY A 14 -5.66 -28.93 -11.59
N ALA A 15 -6.95 -29.14 -11.90
CA ALA A 15 -7.40 -29.49 -13.23
C ALA A 15 -7.34 -28.33 -14.25
N ASP A 16 -7.19 -27.08 -13.80
CA ASP A 16 -7.17 -25.90 -14.67
C ASP A 16 -5.74 -25.59 -15.18
N PRO A 17 -5.44 -25.80 -16.48
CA PRO A 17 -4.12 -25.56 -17.05
C PRO A 17 -3.69 -24.07 -17.04
N VAL A 18 -4.63 -23.13 -16.87
CA VAL A 18 -4.32 -21.70 -16.75
C VAL A 18 -3.54 -21.42 -15.47
N ARG A 19 -3.78 -22.20 -14.40
CA ARG A 19 -3.08 -22.10 -13.12
C ARG A 19 -1.66 -22.65 -13.17
N TRP A 20 -1.34 -23.42 -14.21
CA TRP A 20 -0.04 -24.07 -14.32
C TRP A 20 1.03 -23.04 -14.73
N PRO A 21 2.29 -23.25 -14.31
CA PRO A 21 3.43 -22.48 -14.78
C PRO A 21 3.46 -22.41 -16.32
N PRO A 22 3.79 -21.24 -16.91
CA PRO A 22 3.69 -21.02 -18.35
C PRO A 22 4.56 -21.99 -19.16
N GLU A 23 5.68 -22.45 -18.60
CA GLU A 23 6.60 -23.40 -19.23
C GLU A 23 5.96 -24.80 -19.41
N LEU A 24 4.98 -25.15 -18.57
CA LEU A 24 4.35 -26.46 -18.55
C LEU A 24 3.09 -26.53 -19.42
N ARG A 25 2.45 -25.41 -19.74
CA ARG A 25 1.17 -25.38 -20.49
C ARG A 25 1.29 -25.98 -21.88
N ALA A 26 2.29 -25.56 -22.66
CA ALA A 26 2.50 -26.09 -24.01
C ALA A 26 2.80 -27.60 -24.00
N ALA A 27 3.55 -28.08 -22.99
CA ALA A 27 3.84 -29.50 -22.82
C ALA A 27 2.62 -30.31 -22.36
N ALA A 28 1.72 -29.71 -21.57
CA ALA A 28 0.46 -30.28 -21.16
C ALA A 28 -0.52 -30.43 -22.33
N GLU A 29 -0.65 -29.40 -23.16
CA GLU A 29 -1.48 -29.45 -24.38
C GLU A 29 -1.02 -30.55 -25.34
N GLN A 30 0.30 -30.69 -25.55
CA GLN A 30 0.86 -31.77 -26.37
C GLN A 30 0.57 -33.15 -25.78
N ALA A 31 0.67 -33.32 -24.46
CA ALA A 31 0.36 -34.58 -23.79
C ALA A 31 -1.14 -34.94 -23.90
N LEU A 32 -2.03 -33.95 -23.78
CA LEU A 32 -3.48 -34.12 -23.93
C LEU A 32 -3.87 -34.48 -25.38
N ALA A 33 -3.18 -33.89 -26.36
CA ALA A 33 -3.37 -34.24 -27.78
C ALA A 33 -2.92 -35.68 -28.07
N ALA A 34 -1.85 -36.13 -27.45
CA ALA A 34 -1.27 -37.45 -27.67
C ALA A 34 -2.02 -38.59 -26.96
N SER A 35 -2.56 -38.35 -25.75
CA SER A 35 -3.12 -39.41 -24.91
C SER A 35 -4.62 -39.21 -24.60
N PRO A 36 -5.51 -40.08 -25.10
CA PRO A 36 -6.92 -40.05 -24.70
C PRO A 36 -7.13 -40.38 -23.22
N ALA A 37 -6.22 -41.13 -22.58
CA ALA A 37 -6.29 -41.46 -21.16
C ALA A 37 -6.09 -40.22 -20.28
N LEU A 38 -5.13 -39.35 -20.63
CA LEU A 38 -4.92 -38.09 -19.92
C LEU A 38 -6.11 -37.14 -20.05
N ARG A 39 -6.78 -37.12 -21.22
CA ARG A 39 -8.04 -36.37 -21.40
C ARG A 39 -9.20 -36.92 -20.58
N ALA A 40 -9.21 -38.22 -20.27
CA ALA A 40 -10.20 -38.80 -19.37
C ALA A 40 -9.92 -38.40 -17.92
N ALA A 41 -8.66 -38.51 -17.48
CA ALA A 41 -8.23 -38.11 -16.15
C ALA A 41 -8.46 -36.61 -15.88
N LEU A 42 -8.18 -35.76 -16.86
CA LEU A 42 -8.43 -34.32 -16.75
C LEU A 42 -9.92 -34.01 -16.56
N ARG A 43 -10.80 -34.65 -17.34
CA ARG A 43 -12.25 -34.46 -17.22
C ARG A 43 -12.80 -34.94 -15.87
N GLU A 44 -12.24 -36.01 -15.33
CA GLU A 44 -12.60 -36.50 -13.99
C GLU A 44 -12.19 -35.49 -12.91
N ALA A 45 -10.98 -34.93 -13.01
CA ALA A 45 -10.51 -33.89 -12.11
C ALA A 45 -11.32 -32.60 -12.23
N GLU A 46 -11.67 -32.16 -13.44
CA GLU A 46 -12.55 -31.00 -13.68
C GLU A 46 -13.96 -31.22 -13.09
N ALA A 47 -14.51 -32.43 -13.22
CA ALA A 47 -15.79 -32.77 -12.62
C ALA A 47 -15.74 -32.71 -11.09
N PHE A 48 -14.66 -33.22 -10.50
CA PHE A 48 -14.42 -33.13 -9.05
C PHE A 48 -14.26 -31.68 -8.58
N ASP A 49 -13.47 -30.88 -9.28
CA ASP A 49 -13.30 -29.45 -8.99
C ASP A 49 -14.64 -28.71 -9.11
N GLY A 50 -15.49 -29.09 -10.07
CA GLY A 50 -16.86 -28.59 -10.20
C GLY A 50 -17.75 -28.92 -9.00
N LEU A 51 -17.58 -30.09 -8.38
CA LEU A 51 -18.28 -30.44 -7.14
C LEU A 51 -17.80 -29.59 -5.94
N LEU A 52 -16.51 -29.23 -5.91
CA LEU A 52 -15.92 -28.40 -4.86
C LEU A 52 -16.22 -26.91 -5.03
N GLY A 53 -16.32 -26.43 -6.27
CA GLY A 53 -16.43 -25.01 -6.60
C GLY A 53 -17.64 -24.32 -5.97
N GLY A 54 -18.70 -25.08 -5.68
CA GLY A 54 -19.97 -24.54 -5.19
C GLY A 54 -20.57 -23.51 -6.17
N LEU A 55 -21.83 -23.14 -5.96
CA LEU A 55 -22.32 -21.92 -6.58
C LEU A 55 -21.71 -20.75 -5.79
N PRO A 56 -21.04 -19.76 -6.41
CA PRO A 56 -20.61 -18.58 -5.68
C PRO A 56 -21.82 -18.00 -4.95
N PRO A 57 -21.71 -17.70 -3.65
CA PRO A 57 -22.85 -17.22 -2.89
C PRO A 57 -23.36 -15.94 -3.56
N VAL A 58 -24.67 -15.87 -3.80
CA VAL A 58 -25.30 -14.65 -4.30
C VAL A 58 -25.13 -13.59 -3.22
N VAL A 59 -24.20 -12.65 -3.46
CA VAL A 59 -23.96 -11.54 -2.54
C VAL A 59 -24.98 -10.46 -2.85
N GLU A 60 -25.88 -10.18 -1.90
CA GLU A 60 -26.80 -9.06 -2.02
C GLU A 60 -26.03 -7.73 -1.96
N GLU A 61 -26.30 -6.84 -2.93
CA GLU A 61 -25.72 -5.48 -2.98
C GLU A 61 -25.95 -4.70 -1.68
N ALA A 62 -27.10 -4.91 -1.02
CA ALA A 62 -27.45 -4.32 0.26
C ALA A 62 -26.52 -4.76 1.42
N ARG A 63 -25.96 -5.97 1.34
CA ARG A 63 -24.99 -6.46 2.32
C ARG A 63 -23.63 -5.80 2.11
N VAL A 64 -23.23 -5.61 0.85
CA VAL A 64 -21.99 -4.92 0.49
C VAL A 64 -22.04 -3.46 0.91
N SER A 65 -23.14 -2.76 0.61
CA SER A 65 -23.30 -1.34 0.97
C SER A 65 -23.26 -1.13 2.49
N ARG A 66 -23.88 -2.03 3.27
CA ARG A 66 -23.83 -1.99 4.74
C ARG A 66 -22.41 -2.25 5.28
N LEU A 67 -21.66 -3.17 4.67
CA LEU A 67 -20.26 -3.40 5.04
C LEU A 67 -19.41 -2.16 4.74
N LEU A 68 -19.58 -1.57 3.57
CA LEU A 68 -18.86 -0.35 3.17
C LEU A 68 -19.21 0.84 4.07
N SER A 69 -20.47 0.99 4.49
CA SER A 69 -20.85 2.05 5.41
C SER A 69 -20.21 1.87 6.79
N VAL A 70 -20.23 0.66 7.34
CA VAL A 70 -19.60 0.35 8.64
C VAL A 70 -18.08 0.56 8.58
N VAL A 71 -17.42 0.10 7.52
CA VAL A 71 -15.98 0.30 7.33
C VAL A 71 -15.66 1.79 7.13
N GLY A 72 -16.47 2.51 6.36
CA GLY A 72 -16.30 3.94 6.14
C GLY A 72 -16.56 4.79 7.40
N GLU A 73 -17.45 4.37 8.28
CA GLU A 73 -17.63 4.98 9.60
C GLU A 73 -16.44 4.70 10.52
N ALA A 74 -15.96 3.45 10.58
CA ALA A 74 -14.78 3.09 11.37
C ALA A 74 -13.51 3.83 10.89
N ALA A 75 -13.32 3.96 9.58
CA ALA A 75 -12.21 4.68 8.99
C ALA A 75 -12.25 6.20 9.29
N ARG A 76 -13.45 6.80 9.35
CA ARG A 76 -13.65 8.21 9.74
C ARG A 76 -13.55 8.44 11.25
N ALA A 77 -13.95 7.46 12.04
CA ALA A 77 -13.81 7.49 13.50
C ALA A 77 -12.36 7.30 13.95
N THR A 78 -11.49 6.78 13.08
CA THR A 78 -10.04 6.74 13.33
C THR A 78 -9.45 8.12 13.05
N PRO A 79 -8.92 8.84 14.07
CA PRO A 79 -8.39 10.18 13.87
C PRO A 79 -7.09 10.11 13.05
N GLN A 80 -7.19 10.32 11.73
CA GLN A 80 -6.03 10.48 10.84
C GLN A 80 -5.20 11.73 11.21
N ASN A 81 -5.81 12.66 11.94
CA ASN A 81 -5.19 13.88 12.47
C ASN A 81 -4.45 13.68 13.81
N ALA A 82 -4.34 12.45 14.33
CA ALA A 82 -3.41 12.13 15.41
C ALA A 82 -1.94 12.06 14.93
N ALA A 83 -1.69 12.27 13.63
CA ALA A 83 -0.37 12.29 13.02
C ALA A 83 0.68 13.20 13.70
N PRO A 84 0.40 14.38 14.31
CA PRO A 84 1.45 15.12 15.00
C PRO A 84 1.92 14.40 16.28
N GLU A 85 1.02 13.73 17.02
CA GLU A 85 1.43 12.90 18.16
C GLU A 85 2.12 11.62 17.68
N THR A 86 1.66 10.97 16.63
CA THR A 86 2.30 9.75 16.11
C THR A 86 3.67 10.03 15.50
N LEU A 87 3.86 11.16 14.79
CA LEU A 87 5.16 11.62 14.32
C LEU A 87 6.05 12.05 15.48
N MET A 88 5.55 12.76 16.51
CA MET A 88 6.33 13.03 17.72
C MET A 88 6.69 11.74 18.47
N VAL A 89 5.82 10.74 18.53
CA VAL A 89 6.09 9.47 19.21
C VAL A 89 7.07 8.60 18.40
N LEU A 90 7.05 8.68 17.07
CA LEU A 90 8.02 8.01 16.17
C LEU A 90 9.37 8.72 16.09
N LEU A 91 9.39 10.05 15.94
CA LEU A 91 10.62 10.86 15.84
C LEU A 91 11.27 11.08 17.21
N LEU A 92 10.48 11.26 18.26
CA LEU A 92 10.92 11.51 19.64
C LEU A 92 10.79 10.24 20.50
N GLY A 93 10.99 9.08 19.86
CA GLY A 93 10.89 7.73 20.41
C GLY A 93 11.15 7.68 21.90
N ARG A 94 10.07 7.51 22.68
CA ARG A 94 10.04 7.30 24.15
C ARG A 94 11.04 8.14 24.96
N MET A 95 11.43 9.32 24.48
CA MET A 95 12.42 10.15 25.17
C MET A 95 11.71 10.78 26.37
N PRO A 96 12.24 10.68 27.60
CA PRO A 96 11.59 11.27 28.76
C PRO A 96 11.44 12.79 28.53
N ARG A 97 10.25 13.34 28.76
CA ARG A 97 9.90 14.77 28.51
C ARG A 97 10.96 15.77 29.00
N ARG A 98 11.71 15.40 30.04
CA ARG A 98 12.81 16.20 30.59
C ARG A 98 13.98 16.36 29.62
N MET A 99 14.35 15.31 28.87
CA MET A 99 15.45 15.37 27.89
C MET A 99 15.10 16.24 26.67
N ALA A 100 13.86 16.14 26.18
CA ALA A 100 13.40 17.01 25.10
C ALA A 100 13.40 18.49 25.52
N ALA A 101 12.92 18.79 26.74
CA ALA A 101 12.95 20.14 27.29
C ALA A 101 14.39 20.67 27.44
N THR A 102 15.32 19.85 27.93
CA THR A 102 16.73 20.26 28.03
C THR A 102 17.36 20.49 26.66
N LEU A 103 16.99 19.71 25.64
CA LEU A 103 17.51 19.88 24.29
C LEU A 103 16.99 21.18 23.66
N CYS A 104 15.69 21.49 23.82
CA CYS A 104 15.13 22.76 23.38
C CYS A 104 15.76 23.96 24.11
N VAL A 105 15.90 23.89 25.43
CA VAL A 105 16.51 24.97 26.23
C VAL A 105 17.98 25.16 25.86
N THR A 106 18.73 24.07 25.65
CA THR A 106 20.13 24.14 25.24
C THR A 106 20.28 24.69 23.83
N LEU A 107 19.42 24.33 22.87
CA LEU A 107 19.42 24.92 21.53
C LEU A 107 19.09 26.42 21.55
N VAL A 108 18.11 26.84 22.35
CA VAL A 108 17.78 28.26 22.51
C VAL A 108 18.92 29.01 23.17
N ALA A 109 19.53 28.44 24.23
CA ALA A 109 20.69 29.04 24.89
C ALA A 109 21.92 29.09 23.95
N LEU A 110 22.16 28.06 23.15
CA LEU A 110 23.24 28.05 22.15
C LEU A 110 22.99 29.10 21.07
N GLY A 111 21.76 29.20 20.55
CA GLY A 111 21.38 30.21 19.56
C GLY A 111 21.49 31.63 20.12
N TRP A 112 21.13 31.82 21.38
CA TRP A 112 21.27 33.11 22.07
C TRP A 112 22.74 33.47 22.32
N LEU A 113 23.57 32.50 22.72
CA LEU A 113 25.00 32.68 22.93
C LEU A 113 25.76 32.89 21.60
N ALA A 114 25.37 32.17 20.55
CA ALA A 114 25.91 32.38 19.20
C ALA A 114 25.49 33.75 18.65
N GLY A 115 24.25 34.17 18.88
CA GLY A 115 23.76 35.50 18.51
C GLY A 115 24.41 36.64 19.30
N SER A 116 24.76 36.42 20.57
CA SER A 116 25.43 37.43 21.39
C SER A 116 26.93 37.55 21.10
N LEU A 117 27.58 36.47 20.65
CA LEU A 117 28.96 36.47 20.16
C LEU A 117 29.06 36.94 18.70
N ALA A 118 27.99 36.78 17.90
CA ALA A 118 27.87 37.32 16.55
C ALA A 118 27.42 38.79 16.55
N LEU A 119 28.05 39.62 17.39
CA LEU A 119 27.99 41.07 17.26
C LEU A 119 29.25 41.59 16.54
N PRO A 120 29.39 41.43 15.20
CA PRO A 120 30.22 42.35 14.47
C PRO A 120 29.51 43.71 14.48
N THR A 121 30.14 44.65 15.14
CA THR A 121 29.86 46.08 15.09
C THR A 121 29.63 46.55 13.66
N GLY A 122 28.42 47.03 13.38
CA GLY A 122 28.13 47.85 12.21
C GLY A 122 27.60 47.09 10.99
N LEU A 123 26.29 46.89 10.94
CA LEU A 123 25.57 46.90 9.67
C LEU A 123 24.33 47.80 9.79
N PRO A 124 24.05 48.65 8.78
CA PRO A 124 22.93 49.56 8.81
C PRO A 124 21.62 48.77 8.80
N ARG A 125 20.70 49.23 9.66
CA ARG A 125 19.30 48.78 9.75
C ARG A 125 18.73 48.57 8.35
N PRO A 126 18.36 47.34 7.93
CA PRO A 126 17.68 47.16 6.66
C PRO A 126 16.32 47.86 6.75
N PRO A 127 15.88 48.55 5.68
CA PRO A 127 14.53 49.09 5.64
C PRO A 127 13.54 47.94 5.79
N THR A 128 12.46 48.21 6.51
CA THR A 128 11.27 47.37 6.58
C THR A 128 10.91 46.88 5.18
N ARG A 129 11.31 45.65 4.87
CA ARG A 129 10.76 44.91 3.74
C ARG A 129 9.42 44.41 4.23
N ASP A 130 8.37 45.07 3.76
CA ASP A 130 7.08 44.44 3.61
C ASP A 130 7.31 43.03 3.09
N VAL A 131 6.77 42.05 3.81
CA VAL A 131 6.72 40.66 3.42
C VAL A 131 5.84 40.62 2.17
N ALA A 132 6.46 40.83 1.01
CA ALA A 132 5.93 40.41 -0.26
C ALA A 132 5.85 38.88 -0.20
N LEU A 133 4.65 38.38 0.07
CA LEU A 133 4.22 36.99 -0.12
C LEU A 133 4.42 36.64 -1.61
N LEU A 134 5.67 36.33 -1.98
CA LEU A 134 6.06 35.73 -3.25
C LEU A 134 6.33 34.25 -2.99
N SER A 135 5.24 33.50 -2.81
CA SER A 135 5.16 32.08 -3.15
C SER A 135 3.82 31.87 -3.83
N ASP A 136 3.77 32.40 -5.05
CA ASP A 136 2.99 31.85 -6.15
C ASP A 136 3.55 30.47 -6.54
N ASP A 137 2.74 29.71 -7.26
CA ASP A 137 3.02 28.42 -7.93
C ASP A 137 2.90 27.13 -7.10
N VAL A 138 1.70 26.87 -6.57
CA VAL A 138 1.16 25.51 -6.62
C VAL A 138 0.51 25.32 -7.99
N VAL A 139 1.25 24.69 -8.89
CA VAL A 139 0.71 24.14 -10.14
C VAL A 139 -0.43 23.19 -9.77
N THR A 140 -1.66 23.62 -10.02
CA THR A 140 -2.86 22.78 -9.93
C THR A 140 -2.78 21.74 -11.03
N LEU A 141 -2.10 20.62 -10.74
CA LEU A 141 -2.07 19.40 -11.55
C LEU A 141 -3.39 18.61 -11.40
N PHE A 142 -4.51 19.29 -11.57
CA PHE A 142 -5.84 18.72 -11.70
C PHE A 142 -6.57 19.51 -12.79
N ASP A 143 -6.05 19.41 -14.00
CA ASP A 143 -6.86 19.55 -15.20
C ASP A 143 -7.66 18.24 -15.33
N GLY A 144 -8.89 18.28 -14.81
CA GLY A 144 -9.88 17.24 -14.88
C GLY A 144 -11.08 17.79 -15.61
N ASP A 145 -10.98 17.76 -16.93
CA ASP A 145 -12.01 17.95 -17.94
C ASP A 145 -13.46 17.78 -17.41
N SER A 146 -14.26 18.81 -17.57
CA SER A 146 -15.70 18.78 -17.30
C SER A 146 -16.41 19.82 -18.17
N ARG A 147 -16.77 19.35 -19.37
CA ARG A 147 -17.86 19.79 -20.27
C ARG A 147 -17.49 20.63 -21.47
#